data_AF-A0A524AQR1-F1
#
_entry.id   AF-A0A524AQR1-F1
#
_cell.length_a   1.000
_cell.length_b   1.000
_cell.length_c   1.000
_cell.angle_alpha   90.00
_cell.angle_beta   90.00
_cell.angle_gamma   90.00
#
_symmetry.space_group_name_H-M   'P 1'
#
loop_
_entity.id
_entity.type
_entity.pdbx_description
1 polymer ?
#
loop_
_entity_poly.entity_id
_entity_poly.type
_entity_poly.pdbx_seq_one_letter_code
_entity_poly.pdbx_strand_id
1 'polypeptide(L)' 'MGKRYRTGDQALVREINLSIILNCLRETFPLSRAQLAQITGLNKTTISSLVRELIARQFVREIGFDLSESRVQKETL' A
#
# COMPACT_ATOMS: atom_id res chain seq x y z
N MET A 1 -9.79 35.01 -14.35
CA MET A 1 -10.16 33.62 -13.97
C MET A 1 -10.10 33.50 -12.45
N GLY A 2 -11.20 33.16 -11.79
CA GLY A 2 -11.24 33.03 -10.32
C GLY A 2 -10.54 31.76 -9.84
N LYS A 3 -9.77 31.84 -8.76
CA LYS A 3 -9.15 30.68 -8.11
C LYS A 3 -10.26 29.73 -7.62
N ARG A 4 -10.33 28.52 -8.18
CA ARG A 4 -11.17 27.45 -7.65
C ARG A 4 -10.40 26.76 -6.54
N TYR A 5 -10.87 26.89 -5.31
CA TYR A 5 -10.37 26.12 -4.18
C TYR A 5 -10.90 24.69 -4.30
N ARG A 6 -10.00 23.69 -4.33
CA ARG A 6 -10.37 22.28 -4.18
C ARG A 6 -10.81 22.06 -2.73
N THR A 7 -12.00 21.55 -2.51
CA THR A 7 -12.49 21.13 -1.19
C THR A 7 -12.01 19.71 -0.89
N GLY A 8 -12.02 19.32 0.39
CA GLY A 8 -11.66 17.99 0.87
C GLY A 8 -12.70 16.93 0.51
N ASP A 9 -12.94 16.72 -0.78
CA ASP A 9 -13.79 15.65 -1.26
C ASP A 9 -13.09 14.27 -1.20
N GLN A 10 -13.86 13.22 -1.40
CA GLN A 10 -13.36 11.84 -1.34
C GLN A 10 -12.26 11.57 -2.39
N ALA A 11 -12.29 12.26 -3.53
CA ALA A 11 -11.30 12.10 -4.59
C ALA A 11 -9.95 12.72 -4.16
N LEU A 12 -9.97 13.90 -3.55
CA LEU A 12 -8.78 14.55 -3.03
C LEU A 12 -8.16 13.73 -1.88
N VAL A 13 -8.98 13.25 -0.94
CA VAL A 13 -8.52 12.36 0.13
C VAL A 13 -7.88 11.10 -0.44
N ARG A 14 -8.46 10.53 -1.50
CA ARG A 14 -7.89 9.37 -2.20
C ARG A 14 -6.54 9.67 -2.83
N GLU A 15 -6.39 10.80 -3.52
CA GLU A 15 -5.11 11.26 -4.10
C GLU A 15 -4.03 11.41 -3.02
N ILE A 16 -4.36 12.02 -1.90
CA ILE A 16 -3.44 12.20 -0.77
C ILE A 16 -2.99 10.84 -0.23
N ASN A 17 -3.93 9.91 -0.01
CA ASN A 17 -3.61 8.59 0.50
C ASN A 17 -2.73 7.78 -0.47
N LEU A 18 -2.95 7.89 -1.79
CA LEU A 18 -2.08 7.29 -2.80
C LEU A 18 -0.66 7.82 -2.71
N SER A 19 -0.51 9.15 -2.57
CA SER A 19 0.80 9.78 -2.43
C SER A 19 1.52 9.32 -1.17
N ILE A 20 0.82 9.19 -0.04
CA ILE A 20 1.39 8.70 1.22
C ILE A 20 1.90 7.26 1.06
N ILE A 21 1.09 6.37 0.48
CA ILE A 21 1.47 4.97 0.26
C ILE A 21 2.69 4.87 -0.66
N LEU A 22 2.71 5.63 -1.77
CA LEU A 22 3.85 5.65 -2.68
C LEU A 22 5.13 6.14 -2.02
N ASN A 23 5.05 7.22 -1.23
CA ASN A 23 6.20 7.75 -0.52
C ASN A 23 6.72 6.73 0.50
N CYS A 24 5.83 6.10 1.27
CA CYS A 24 6.21 5.07 2.23
C CYS A 24 6.88 3.87 1.55
N LEU A 25 6.31 3.37 0.44
CA LEU A 25 6.94 2.31 -0.35
C LEU A 25 8.31 2.70 -0.89
N ARG A 26 8.49 3.95 -1.33
CA ARG A 26 9.78 4.42 -1.85
C ARG A 26 10.86 4.50 -0.76
N GLU A 27 10.50 4.82 0.48
CA GLU A 27 11.44 5.01 1.58
C GLU A 27 11.78 3.72 2.33
N THR A 28 10.83 2.78 2.44
CA THR A 28 10.94 1.62 3.35
C THR A 28 10.71 0.25 2.68
N PHE A 29 10.80 0.15 1.35
CA PHE A 29 10.69 -1.13 0.65
C PHE A 29 11.71 -2.18 1.16
N PRO A 30 11.31 -3.46 1.33
CA PRO A 30 10.01 -4.06 1.06
C PRO A 30 9.00 -3.96 2.23
N LEU A 31 7.73 -3.65 1.92
CA LEU A 31 6.63 -3.60 2.89
C LEU A 31 5.45 -4.48 2.46
N SER A 32 4.90 -5.21 3.43
CA SER A 32 3.59 -5.87 3.28
C SER A 32 2.45 -4.86 3.39
N ARG A 33 1.29 -5.20 2.82
CA ARG A 33 0.05 -4.40 2.96
C ARG A 33 -0.35 -4.20 4.43
N ALA A 34 -0.06 -5.18 5.30
CA ALA A 34 -0.33 -5.08 6.74
C ALA A 34 0.58 -4.03 7.40
N GLN A 35 1.88 -4.02 7.06
CA GLN A 35 2.81 -3.00 7.55
C GLN A 35 2.42 -1.60 7.06
N LEU A 36 2.02 -1.45 5.78
CA LEU A 36 1.52 -0.18 5.27
C LEU A 36 0.31 0.34 6.06
N ALA A 37 -0.63 -0.52 6.42
CA ALA A 37 -1.77 -0.13 7.25
C ALA A 37 -1.36 0.34 8.65
N GLN A 38 -0.34 -0.30 9.26
CA GLN A 38 0.18 0.11 10.57
C GLN A 38 0.92 1.45 10.49
N ILE A 39 1.79 1.63 9.49
CA ILE A 39 2.61 2.84 9.33
C ILE A 39 1.74 4.05 8.97
N THR A 40 0.79 3.87 8.05
CA THR A 40 -0.05 4.97 7.55
C THR A 40 -1.30 5.23 8.42
N GLY A 41 -1.64 4.30 9.33
CA GLY A 41 -2.89 4.34 10.10
C GLY A 41 -4.16 4.15 9.26
N LEU A 42 -4.03 3.87 7.96
CA LEU A 42 -5.17 3.67 7.07
C LEU A 42 -5.79 2.28 7.26
N ASN A 43 -7.10 2.19 7.08
CA ASN A 43 -7.81 0.91 7.11
C ASN A 43 -7.25 -0.06 6.06
N LYS A 44 -7.12 -1.34 6.43
CA LYS A 44 -6.75 -2.47 5.57
C LYS A 44 -7.55 -2.50 4.25
N THR A 45 -8.84 -2.18 4.28
CA THR A 45 -9.69 -2.11 3.08
C THR A 45 -9.24 -1.00 2.14
N THR A 46 -8.98 0.19 2.69
CA THR A 46 -8.48 1.35 1.94
C THR A 46 -7.12 1.04 1.33
N ILE A 47 -6.17 0.56 2.14
CA ILE A 47 -4.83 0.14 1.67
C ILE A 47 -4.93 -0.86 0.53
N SER A 48 -5.75 -1.89 0.69
CA SER A 48 -5.91 -2.93 -0.35
C SER A 48 -6.49 -2.39 -1.64
N SER A 49 -7.36 -1.38 -1.58
CA SER A 49 -7.91 -0.72 -2.78
C SER A 49 -6.88 0.18 -3.46
N LEU A 50 -6.10 0.94 -2.68
CA LEU A 50 -5.11 1.88 -3.19
C LEU A 50 -3.88 1.18 -3.75
N VAL A 51 -3.39 0.13 -3.07
CA VAL A 51 -2.28 -0.69 -3.58
C VAL A 51 -2.66 -1.37 -4.90
N ARG A 52 -3.88 -1.92 -5.02
CA ARG A 52 -4.36 -2.47 -6.30
C ARG A 52 -4.37 -1.43 -7.42
N GLU A 53 -4.77 -0.21 -7.11
CA GLU A 53 -4.76 0.89 -8.06
C GLU A 53 -3.33 1.27 -8.49
N LEU A 54 -2.38 1.33 -7.55
CA LEU A 54 -0.97 1.59 -7.86
C LEU A 54 -0.35 0.48 -8.72
N ILE A 55 -0.72 -0.78 -8.48
CA ILE A 55 -0.29 -1.91 -9.31
C ILE A 55 -0.90 -1.83 -10.71
N ALA A 56 -2.22 -1.55 -10.82
CA ALA A 56 -2.88 -1.39 -12.11
C ALA A 56 -2.25 -0.27 -12.95
N ARG A 57 -1.84 0.82 -12.28
CA ARG A 57 -1.11 1.95 -12.89
C ARG A 57 0.40 1.67 -13.10
N GLN A 58 0.90 0.48 -12.76
CA GLN A 58 2.30 0.07 -12.91
C GLN A 58 3.31 0.90 -12.09
N PHE A 59 2.87 1.60 -11.05
CA PHE A 59 3.78 2.31 -10.14
C PHE A 59 4.40 1.39 -9.09
N VAL A 60 3.72 0.30 -8.76
CA VAL A 60 4.14 -0.67 -7.74
C VAL A 60 3.95 -2.07 -8.31
N ARG A 61 4.80 -3.01 -7.90
CA ARG A 61 4.63 -4.44 -8.21
C ARG A 61 4.60 -5.23 -6.91
N GLU A 62 3.76 -6.25 -6.85
CA GLU A 62 3.87 -7.23 -5.77
C GLU A 62 5.09 -8.10 -6.02
N ILE A 63 6.00 -8.10 -5.04
CA ILE A 63 6.99 -9.14 -4.93
C ILE A 63 6.29 -10.32 -4.24
N GLY A 64 6.25 -11.47 -4.91
CA GLY A 64 5.80 -12.69 -4.25
C GLY A 64 6.73 -12.97 -3.09
N PHE A 65 6.16 -13.22 -1.90
CA PHE A 65 6.90 -14.01 -0.92
C PHE A 65 6.79 -15.43 -1.44
N ASP A 66 7.83 -15.89 -2.13
CA ASP A 66 7.98 -17.30 -2.41
C ASP A 66 8.16 -17.98 -1.05
N LEU A 67 7.05 -18.50 -0.49
CA LEU A 67 7.09 -19.43 0.63
C LEU A 67 7.47 -20.84 0.14
N SER A 68 8.10 -20.98 -1.04
CA SER A 68 8.59 -22.26 -1.55
C SER A 68 9.96 -22.64 -0.98
N GLU A 69 10.60 -21.80 -0.17
CA GLU A 69 11.51 -22.29 0.87
C GLU A 69 10.75 -22.63 2.16
N SER A 70 10.18 -23.83 2.12
CA SER A 70 10.14 -24.76 3.24
C SER A 70 9.34 -24.32 4.47
N ARG A 71 8.04 -24.59 4.40
CA ARG A 71 7.37 -25.24 5.54
C ARG A 71 8.09 -26.56 5.84
N VAL A 72 9.15 -26.55 6.65
CA VAL A 72 9.45 -27.74 7.47
C VAL A 72 8.53 -27.67 8.67
N GLN A 73 7.35 -28.22 8.44
CA GLN A 73 6.59 -28.88 9.48
C GLN A 73 7.41 -30.11 9.94
N LYS A 74 7.43 -30.34 11.26
CA LYS A 74 7.68 -31.61 11.97
C LYS A 74 9.02 -31.75 12.71
N GLU A 75 8.85 -31.81 14.04
CA GLU A 75 9.34 -32.86 14.93
C GLU A 75 10.85 -33.00 15.23
N THR A 76 11.11 -32.96 16.54
CA THR A 76 12.05 -33.81 17.28
C THR A 76 13.53 -33.41 17.26
N LEU A 77 13.98 -32.71 18.32
CA LEU A 77 14.55 -33.28 19.56
C LEU A 77 14.49 -32.23 20.68
#